data_AF-A0A6N8ULX8-F1
#
_entry.id   AF-A0A6N8ULX8-F1
#
_cell.length_a   1.000
_cell.length_b   1.000
_cell.length_c   1.000
_cell.angle_alpha   90.00
_cell.angle_beta   90.00
_cell.angle_gamma   90.00
#
_symmetry.space_group_name_H-M   'P 1'
#
loop_
_entity.id
_entity.type
_entity.pdbx_description
1 polymer ?
#
loop_
_entity_poly.entity_id
_entity_poly.type
_entity_poly.pdbx_seq_one_letter_code
_entity_poly.pdbx_strand_id
1 'polypeptide(L)'
;MRYGTLPFVYLSEEPRRLLANYVGTYLQEEIAAEGLARSLPAFARFHDLAAHCNATIVNFKGLASDSQVWRTTVHNYFDILKATLLVTELQAWRRYSERKPV
;
A
#
# COMPACT_ATOMS: atom_id res chain seq x y z
N MET A 1 8.03 -5.84 17.16
CA MET A 1 8.15 -7.04 16.29
C MET A 1 8.94 -6.66 15.05
N ARG A 2 9.90 -7.49 14.60
CA ARG A 2 10.79 -7.15 13.46
C ARG A 2 10.32 -7.69 12.11
N TYR A 3 9.49 -8.74 12.08
CA TYR A 3 9.12 -9.47 10.85
C TYR A 3 7.63 -9.81 10.74
N GLY A 4 6.77 -9.13 11.52
CA GLY A 4 5.33 -9.43 11.59
C GLY A 4 5.01 -10.70 12.40
N THR A 5 3.83 -11.27 12.13
CA THR A 5 3.24 -12.41 12.88
C THR A 5 2.85 -13.59 11.99
N LEU A 6 3.26 -13.59 10.71
CA LEU A 6 3.03 -14.72 9.81
C LEU A 6 3.73 -15.97 10.38
N PRO A 7 3.02 -17.06 10.70
CA PRO A 7 3.59 -18.19 11.43
C PRO A 7 4.85 -18.78 10.80
N PHE A 8 4.86 -18.98 9.47
CA PHE A 8 6.01 -19.54 8.76
C PHE A 8 7.20 -18.57 8.67
N VAL A 9 6.96 -17.26 8.69
CA VAL A 9 8.02 -16.25 8.74
C VAL A 9 8.61 -16.19 10.14
N TYR A 10 7.76 -16.22 11.17
CA TYR A 10 8.15 -16.15 12.57
C TYR A 10 9.03 -17.33 12.98
N LEU A 11 8.75 -18.53 12.45
CA LEU A 11 9.49 -19.76 12.74
C LEU A 11 10.75 -19.97 11.87
N SER A 12 11.03 -19.06 10.94
CA SER A 12 12.12 -19.24 9.97
C SER A 12 13.46 -18.70 10.47
N GLU A 13 14.54 -19.37 10.08
CA GLU A 13 15.92 -18.88 10.24
C GLU A 13 16.25 -17.73 9.26
N GLU A 14 15.50 -17.61 8.17
CA GLU A 14 15.68 -16.60 7.11
C GLU A 14 14.41 -15.75 6.85
N PRO A 15 13.87 -15.05 7.86
CA PRO A 15 12.57 -14.37 7.76
C PRO A 15 12.54 -13.29 6.67
N ARG A 16 13.67 -12.58 6.46
CA ARG A 16 13.77 -11.53 5.43
C ARG A 16 13.65 -12.08 4.01
N ARG A 17 14.30 -13.21 3.72
CA ARG A 17 14.26 -13.85 2.40
C ARG A 17 12.85 -14.37 2.12
N LEU A 18 12.21 -14.97 3.12
CA LEU A 18 10.82 -15.42 2.99
C LEU A 18 9.84 -14.27 2.77
N LEU A 19 9.97 -13.16 3.49
CA LEU A 19 9.12 -11.99 3.27
C LEU A 19 9.32 -11.41 1.87
N ALA A 20 10.56 -11.32 1.38
CA ALA A 20 10.83 -10.84 0.02
C ALA A 20 10.19 -11.75 -1.04
N ASN A 21 10.30 -13.07 -0.87
CA ASN A 21 9.64 -14.04 -1.76
C ASN A 21 8.12 -13.92 -1.69
N TYR A 22 7.56 -13.78 -0.48
CA TYR A 22 6.12 -13.61 -0.28
C TYR A 22 5.59 -12.36 -0.99
N VAL A 23 6.27 -11.22 -0.86
CA VAL A 23 5.94 -10.00 -1.59
C VAL A 23 6.07 -10.20 -3.09
N GLY A 24 7.12 -10.89 -3.55
CA GLY A 24 7.30 -11.23 -4.97
C GLY A 24 6.14 -12.04 -5.54
N THR A 25 5.71 -13.09 -4.84
CA THR A 25 4.56 -13.92 -5.22
C THR A 25 3.27 -13.08 -5.26
N TYR A 26 3.00 -12.26 -4.24
CA TYR A 26 1.85 -11.35 -4.25
C TYR A 26 1.84 -10.42 -5.48
N LEU A 27 2.98 -9.80 -5.78
CA LEU A 27 3.10 -8.91 -6.94
C LEU A 27 2.86 -9.64 -8.27
N GLN A 28 3.27 -10.91 -8.38
CA GLN A 28 3.04 -11.70 -9.58
C GLN A 28 1.59 -12.20 -9.69
N GLU A 29 1.07 -12.82 -8.64
CA GLU A 29 -0.20 -13.54 -8.67
C GLU A 29 -1.40 -12.61 -8.56
N GLU A 30 -1.32 -11.55 -7.76
CA GLU A 30 -2.46 -10.64 -7.54
C GLU A 30 -2.35 -9.42 -8.46
N ILE A 31 -1.19 -8.76 -8.51
CA ILE A 31 -1.08 -7.47 -9.21
C ILE A 31 -0.86 -7.63 -10.72
N ALA A 32 0.04 -8.54 -11.11
CA ALA A 32 0.40 -8.72 -12.52
C ALA A 32 -0.60 -9.59 -13.29
N ALA A 33 -1.03 -10.73 -12.73
CA ALA A 33 -1.97 -11.63 -13.41
C ALA A 33 -3.36 -11.00 -13.61
N GLU A 34 -3.82 -10.18 -12.67
CA GLU A 34 -5.08 -9.45 -12.79
C GLU A 34 -4.95 -8.13 -13.58
N GLY A 35 -3.73 -7.76 -13.99
CA GLY A 35 -3.49 -6.53 -14.75
C GLY A 35 -3.80 -5.23 -14.00
N LEU A 36 -3.86 -5.28 -12.66
CA LEU A 36 -4.26 -4.16 -11.81
C LEU A 36 -3.29 -2.98 -11.95
N ALA A 37 -1.99 -3.24 -12.16
CA ALA A 37 -0.99 -2.21 -12.41
C ALA A 37 -0.40 -2.30 -13.83
N ARG A 38 -0.38 -1.17 -14.54
CA ARG A 38 0.23 -1.05 -15.88
C ARG A 38 1.76 -1.27 -15.91
N SER A 39 2.42 -1.12 -14.76
CA SER A 39 3.87 -1.29 -14.62
C SER A 39 4.17 -1.87 -13.24
N LEU A 40 4.58 -3.14 -13.22
CA LEU A 40 4.90 -3.85 -11.98
C LEU A 40 6.12 -3.26 -11.24
N PRO A 41 7.22 -2.88 -11.90
CA PRO A 41 8.35 -2.25 -11.22
C PRO A 41 8.01 -0.90 -10.59
N ALA A 42 7.14 -0.12 -11.25
CA ALA A 42 6.68 1.15 -10.69
C ALA A 42 5.77 0.93 -9.47
N PHE A 43 4.87 -0.06 -9.55
CA PHE A 43 4.02 -0.44 -8.43
C PHE A 43 4.83 -0.95 -7.24
N ALA A 44 5.86 -1.78 -7.45
CA ALA A 44 6.72 -2.27 -6.38
C ALA A 44 7.42 -1.12 -5.62
N ARG A 45 8.00 -0.14 -6.34
CA ARG A 45 8.58 1.05 -5.71
C ARG A 45 7.56 1.86 -4.93
N PHE A 46 6.37 2.04 -5.50
CA PHE A 46 5.28 2.72 -4.81
C PHE A 46 4.83 1.96 -3.55
N HIS A 47 4.70 0.64 -3.60
CA HIS A 47 4.27 -0.21 -2.48
C HIS A 47 5.22 -0.06 -1.29
N ASP A 48 6.53 -0.08 -1.53
CA ASP A 48 7.54 0.13 -0.48
C ASP A 48 7.42 1.53 0.15
N LEU A 49 7.22 2.58 -0.66
CA LEU A 49 7.02 3.93 -0.15
C LEU A 49 5.69 4.09 0.61
N ALA A 50 4.62 3.46 0.13
CA ALA A 50 3.31 3.49 0.78
C ALA A 50 3.35 2.86 2.18
N ALA A 51 4.15 1.81 2.39
CA ALA A 51 4.36 1.20 3.70
C ALA A 51 4.95 2.20 4.73
N HIS A 52 5.74 3.17 4.30
CA HIS A 52 6.30 4.22 5.17
C HIS A 52 5.25 5.28 5.56
N CYS A 53 4.12 5.34 4.86
CA CYS A 53 3.04 6.28 5.17
C CYS A 53 2.09 5.77 6.27
N ASN A 54 2.35 4.61 6.87
CA ASN A 54 1.47 4.04 7.88
C ASN A 54 1.21 5.01 9.05
N ALA A 55 -0.08 5.20 9.39
CA ALA A 55 -0.54 6.11 10.45
C ALA A 55 -0.08 7.58 10.29
N THR A 56 0.21 8.03 9.06
CA THR A 56 0.56 9.42 8.76
C THR A 56 -0.43 10.05 7.79
N ILE A 57 -0.42 11.39 7.71
CA ILE A 57 -1.14 12.12 6.66
C ILE A 57 -0.43 11.86 5.33
N VAL A 58 -1.14 11.25 4.38
CA VAL A 58 -0.57 10.88 3.08
C VAL A 58 -0.38 12.14 2.21
N ASN A 59 0.87 12.45 1.87
CA ASN A 59 1.20 13.48 0.89
C ASN A 59 1.33 12.86 -0.51
N PHE A 60 0.22 12.79 -1.26
CA PHE A 60 0.19 12.25 -2.62
C PHE A 60 1.16 12.93 -3.59
N LYS A 61 1.45 14.23 -3.40
CA LYS A 61 2.41 14.95 -4.25
C LYS A 61 3.85 14.49 -3.98
N GLY A 62 4.22 14.38 -2.71
CA GLY A 62 5.54 13.87 -2.32
C GLY A 62 5.72 12.43 -2.79
N LEU A 63 4.72 11.59 -2.54
CA LEU A 63 4.76 10.19 -2.93
C LEU A 63 4.89 9.99 -4.44
N ALA A 64 4.19 10.81 -5.25
CA ALA A 64 4.34 10.81 -6.71
C ALA A 64 5.78 11.14 -7.15
N SER A 65 6.40 12.13 -6.50
CA SER A 65 7.79 12.51 -6.76
C SER A 65 8.75 11.37 -6.41
N ASP A 66 8.60 10.79 -5.22
CA ASP A 66 9.52 9.76 -4.70
C ASP A 66 9.38 8.42 -5.45
N SER A 67 8.15 8.06 -5.86
CA SER A 67 7.88 6.85 -6.66
C SER A 67 8.14 7.03 -8.16
N GLN A 68 8.41 8.27 -8.60
CA GLN A 68 8.59 8.64 -10.01
C GLN A 68 7.39 8.25 -10.89
N VAL A 69 6.18 8.40 -10.37
CA VAL A 69 4.94 8.19 -11.14
C VAL A 69 4.04 9.40 -11.08
N TRP A 70 3.15 9.53 -12.06
CA TRP A 70 2.16 10.60 -12.07
C TRP A 70 1.23 10.51 -10.87
N ARG A 71 0.78 11.66 -10.35
CA ARG A 71 -0.12 11.71 -9.19
C ARG A 71 -1.41 10.90 -9.40
N THR A 72 -1.96 10.92 -10.61
CA THR A 72 -3.14 10.10 -10.96
C THR A 72 -2.84 8.60 -10.85
N THR A 73 -1.65 8.16 -11.24
CA THR A 73 -1.19 6.78 -11.05
C THR A 73 -1.04 6.42 -9.58
N VAL A 74 -0.54 7.33 -8.74
CA VAL A 74 -0.47 7.12 -7.28
C VAL A 74 -1.86 6.90 -6.69
N HIS A 75 -2.85 7.70 -7.08
CA HIS A 75 -4.24 7.50 -6.63
C HIS A 75 -4.77 6.13 -7.05
N ASN A 76 -4.59 5.75 -8.32
CA ASN A 76 -5.00 4.43 -8.80
C ASN A 76 -4.30 3.30 -8.03
N TYR A 77 -3.01 3.45 -7.72
CA TYR A 77 -2.28 2.45 -6.94
C TYR A 77 -2.79 2.33 -5.50
N PHE A 78 -3.17 3.45 -4.87
CA PHE A 78 -3.87 3.40 -3.58
C PHE A 78 -5.23 2.70 -3.68
N ASP A 79 -5.96 2.87 -4.78
CA ASP A 79 -7.22 2.15 -5.00
C ASP A 79 -7.00 0.64 -5.11
N ILE A 80 -5.93 0.20 -5.77
CA ILE A 80 -5.51 -1.21 -5.80
C ILE A 80 -5.19 -1.72 -4.39
N LEU A 81 -4.40 -0.96 -3.61
CA LEU A 81 -4.06 -1.36 -2.23
C LEU A 81 -5.29 -1.43 -1.32
N LYS A 82 -6.29 -0.58 -1.54
CA LYS A 82 -7.57 -0.65 -0.82
C LYS A 82 -8.39 -1.86 -1.26
N ALA A 83 -8.48 -2.13 -2.57
CA ALA A 83 -9.21 -3.27 -3.11
C ALA A 83 -8.62 -4.62 -2.63
N THR A 84 -7.29 -4.68 -2.49
CA THR A 84 -6.55 -5.84 -1.96
C THR A 84 -6.44 -5.86 -0.44
N LEU A 85 -7.16 -4.97 0.26
CA LEU A 85 -7.22 -4.88 1.72
C LEU A 85 -5.88 -4.63 2.43
N LEU A 86 -4.86 -4.16 1.70
CA LEU A 86 -3.56 -3.79 2.26
C LEU A 86 -3.58 -2.42 2.93
N VAL A 87 -4.46 -1.52 2.48
CA VAL A 87 -4.56 -0.15 2.99
C VAL A 87 -5.99 0.16 3.41
N THR A 88 -6.14 0.83 4.55
CA THR A 88 -7.37 1.49 4.98
C THR A 88 -7.08 2.97 5.20
N GLU A 89 -7.82 3.84 4.51
CA GLU A 89 -7.67 5.28 4.67
C GLU A 89 -8.57 5.77 5.80
N LEU A 90 -7.96 6.33 6.85
CA LEU A 90 -8.70 6.93 7.95
C LEU A 90 -9.03 8.38 7.62
N GLN A 91 -10.32 8.69 7.50
CA GLN A 91 -10.78 10.06 7.30
C GLN A 91 -10.57 10.88 8.57
N ALA A 92 -10.23 12.17 8.39
CA ALA A 92 -10.09 13.10 9.50
C ALA A 92 -11.39 13.16 10.31
N TRP A 93 -11.26 13.03 11.63
CA TRP A 93 -12.40 13.16 12.52
C TRP A 93 -13.01 14.56 12.41
N ARG A 94 -14.33 14.63 12.19
CA ARG A 94 -15.08 15.90 12.20
C ARG A 94 -16.12 15.85 13.30
N ARG A 95 -16.03 16.79 14.26
CA ARG A 95 -17.11 17.05 15.20
C ARG A 95 -18.28 17.66 14.42
N TYR A 96 -19.37 16.93 14.30
CA TYR A 96 -20.55 17.45 13.61
C TYR A 96 -21.20 18.54 14.49
N SER A 97 -21.25 19.77 14.00
CA SER A 97 -22.09 20.85 14.55
C SER A 97 -23.05 21.28 13.44
N GLU A 98 -24.32 21.00 13.67
CA GLU A 98 -25.51 21.46 12.93
C GLU A 98 -25.77 20.89 11.54
N ARG A 99 -26.92 20.20 11.45
CA ARG A 99 -27.60 19.90 10.20
C ARG A 99 -28.11 21.22 9.63
N LYS A 100 -27.87 21.47 8.33
CA LYS A 100 -28.60 22.53 7.63
C LYS A 100 -30.10 22.23 7.74
N PRO A 101 -30.96 23.18 8.15
CA PRO A 101 -32.40 23.01 8.03
C PRO A 101 -32.75 22.84 6.54
N VAL A 102 -33.69 21.94 6.27
CA VAL A 102 -34.34 21.77 4.97
C VAL A 102 -35.17 23.01 4.66
#